data_AF-A0A164QNC7-F1
#
_entry.id   AF-A0A164QNC7-F1
#
_cell.length_a   1.000
_cell.length_b   1.000
_cell.length_c   1.000
_cell.angle_alpha   90.00
_cell.angle_beta   90.00
_cell.angle_gamma   90.00
#
_symmetry.space_group_name_H-M   'P 1'
#
loop_
_entity.id
_entity.type
_entity.pdbx_description
1 polymer ?
#
loop_
_entity_poly.entity_id
_entity_poly.type
_entity_poly.pdbx_seq_one_letter_code
_entity_poly.pdbx_strand_id
1 'polypeptide(L)' 'MTTSTIGLFVGLLLAIAAAAGGFTGFLFAVVLAVAGFAVGRYIDGELDVSAFSRGRRHDR' A
#
# COMPACT_ATOMS: atom_id res chain seq x y z
N MET A 1 -8.97 14.02 -1.01
CA MET A 1 -8.06 14.54 0.05
C MET A 1 -6.94 15.31 -0.62
N THR A 2 -6.51 16.44 -0.07
CA THR A 2 -5.40 17.21 -0.66
C THR A 2 -4.08 16.50 -0.42
N THR A 3 -3.14 16.61 -1.36
CA THR A 3 -1.79 16.02 -1.25
C THR A 3 -1.09 16.41 0.06
N SER A 4 -1.34 17.63 0.55
CA SER A 4 -0.82 18.12 1.83
C SER A 4 -1.34 17.33 3.03
N THR A 5 -2.62 16.94 3.04
CA THR A 5 -3.19 16.11 4.11
C THR A 5 -2.59 14.71 4.10
N ILE A 6 -2.38 14.13 2.92
CA ILE A 6 -1.71 12.83 2.78
C ILE A 6 -0.28 12.92 3.31
N GLY A 7 0.47 13.95 2.92
CA GLY A 7 1.83 14.19 3.41
C GLY A 7 1.90 14.35 4.93
N LEU A 8 0.92 15.05 5.53
CA LEU A 8 0.82 15.20 6.99
C LEU A 8 0.63 13.86 7.69
N PHE A 9 -0.28 13.02 7.21
CA PHE A 9 -0.50 11.69 7.79
C PHE A 9 0.71 10.79 7.63
N VAL A 10 1.34 10.77 6.45
CA VAL A 10 2.55 9.98 6.21
C VAL A 10 3.68 10.40 7.16
N GLY A 11 3.91 11.70 7.30
CA GLY A 11 4.95 12.23 8.20
C GLY A 11 4.68 11.93 9.68
N LEU A 12 3.44 12.10 10.12
CA LEU A 12 3.03 11.79 11.49
C LEU A 12 3.22 10.31 11.83
N LEU A 13 2.82 9.41 10.92
CA LEU A 13 2.98 7.97 11.11
C LEU A 13 4.46 7.56 11.16
N LEU A 14 5.30 8.15 10.30
CA LEU A 14 6.76 7.93 10.33
C LEU A 14 7.37 8.37 11.68
N ALA A 15 6.98 9.53 12.18
CA ALA A 15 7.45 10.05 13.45
C ALA A 15 7.05 9.16 14.64
N ILE A 16 5.82 8.66 14.66
CA ILE A 16 5.33 7.73 15.69
C ILE A 16 6.10 6.41 15.64
N ALA A 17 6.32 5.85 14.44
CA ALA A 17 7.07 4.60 14.27
C ALA A 17 8.53 4.73 14.77
N ALA A 18 9.17 5.86 14.45
CA ALA A 18 10.51 6.17 14.94
C ALA A 18 10.55 6.40 16.45
N ALA A 19 9.54 7.06 17.04
CA ALA A 19 9.48 7.30 18.48
C ALA A 19 9.18 6.02 19.29
N ALA A 20 8.32 5.14 18.77
CA ALA A 20 7.88 3.93 19.47
C ALA A 20 8.94 2.81 19.48
N GLY A 21 9.75 2.69 18.43
CA GLY A 21 10.74 1.61 18.31
C GLY A 21 12.16 2.04 17.96
N GLY A 22 12.45 3.35 17.98
CA GLY A 22 13.75 3.88 17.57
C GLY A 22 14.05 3.61 16.08
N PHE A 23 15.33 3.52 15.75
CA PHE A 23 15.80 3.30 14.37
C PHE A 23 15.37 1.92 13.81
N THR A 24 15.41 0.88 14.63
CA THR A 24 14.99 -0.47 14.24
C THR A 24 13.48 -0.58 14.06
N GLY A 25 12.68 0.07 14.91
CA GLY A 25 11.23 0.14 14.74
C GLY A 25 10.80 0.85 13.47
N PHE A 26 11.46 1.96 13.13
CA PHE A 26 11.27 2.64 11.85
C PHE A 26 11.59 1.73 10.65
N LEU A 27 12.72 1.02 10.70
CA LEU A 27 13.14 0.13 9.61
C LEU A 27 12.15 -1.02 9.40
N PHE A 28 11.67 -1.65 10.48
CA PHE A 28 10.62 -2.66 10.43
C PHE A 28 9.30 -2.12 9.89
N ALA A 29 8.91 -0.90 10.28
CA ALA A 29 7.70 -0.25 9.78
C ALA A 29 7.78 0.01 8.27
N VAL A 30 8.93 0.45 7.75
CA VAL A 30 9.14 0.63 6.30
C VAL A 30 9.08 -0.70 5.56
N VAL A 31 9.75 -1.74 6.05
CA VAL A 31 9.72 -3.08 5.43
C VAL A 31 8.29 -3.63 5.39
N LEU A 32 7.54 -3.51 6.50
CA LEU A 32 6.16 -3.96 6.58
C LEU A 32 5.23 -3.13 5.69
N ALA A 33 5.44 -1.81 5.61
CA ALA A 33 4.68 -0.93 4.74
C ALA A 33 4.91 -1.27 3.26
N VAL A 34 6.16 -1.53 2.85
CA VAL A 34 6.49 -1.95 1.47
C VAL A 34 5.90 -3.34 1.18
N ALA A 35 6.02 -4.29 2.11
CA ALA A 35 5.44 -5.61 1.96
C ALA A 35 3.91 -5.55 1.86
N GLY A 36 3.26 -4.79 2.75
CA GLY A 36 1.81 -4.58 2.76
C GLY A 36 1.32 -3.85 1.51
N PHE A 37 2.08 -2.87 1.01
CA PHE A 37 1.78 -2.20 -0.26
C PHE A 37 1.94 -3.15 -1.45
N ALA A 38 2.99 -3.97 -1.48
CA ALA A 38 3.18 -4.96 -2.54
C ALA A 38 2.08 -6.02 -2.56
N VAL A 39 1.68 -6.53 -1.39
CA VAL A 39 0.56 -7.47 -1.24
C VAL A 39 -0.76 -6.79 -1.61
N GLY A 40 -1.00 -5.56 -1.15
CA GLY A 40 -2.18 -4.77 -1.51
C GLY A 40 -2.29 -4.56 -3.02
N ARG A 41 -1.20 -4.18 -3.68
CA ARG A 41 -1.11 -4.05 -5.15
C ARG A 41 -1.34 -5.36 -5.89
N TYR A 42 -0.93 -6.49 -5.31
CA TYR A 42 -1.19 -7.81 -5.85
C TYR A 42 -2.69 -8.19 -5.74
N ILE A 43 -3.37 -7.76 -4.68
CA ILE A 43 -4.80 -8.02 -4.44
C ILE A 43 -5.69 -7.04 -5.20
N ASP A 44 -5.33 -5.76 -5.28
CA ASP A 44 -6.09 -4.70 -5.95
C ASP A 44 -6.18 -4.89 -7.47
N GLY A 45 -5.44 -5.85 -8.04
CA GLY A 45 -5.62 -6.23 -9.43
C GLY A 45 -5.14 -5.19 -10.45
N GLU A 46 -4.18 -4.34 -10.08
CA GLU A 46 -3.40 -3.57 -11.06
C GLU A 46 -2.41 -4.46 -11.84
N LEU A 47 -2.18 -5.69 -11.36
CA LEU A 47 -2.07 -6.85 -12.24
C LEU A 47 -3.49 -7.28 -12.59
N ASP A 48 -3.93 -6.87 -13.77
CA ASP A 48 -5.28 -7.04 -14.29
C ASP A 48 -5.68 -8.52 -14.48
N VAL A 49 -6.02 -9.23 -13.40
CA VAL A 49 -6.62 -10.58 -13.46
C VAL A 49 -8.14 -10.51 -13.55
N SER A 50 -8.74 -9.37 -13.23
CA SER A 50 -10.20 -9.19 -13.23
C SER A 50 -10.77 -8.79 -14.59
N ALA A 51 -10.03 -8.06 -15.45
CA ALA A 51 -10.45 -7.87 -16.85
C ALA A 51 -10.18 -9.14 -17.69
N PHE A 52 -9.15 -9.93 -17.38
CA PHE A 52 -8.92 -11.21 -18.06
C PHE A 52 -10.05 -12.23 -17.78
N SER A 53 -10.71 -12.12 -16.62
CA SER A 53 -11.85 -12.98 -16.23
C SER A 53 -13.15 -12.63 -16.96
N ARG A 54 -13.31 -11.40 -17.47
CA ARG A 54 -14.58 -10.92 -18.06
C ARG A 54 -14.61 -10.84 -19.59
N GLY A 55 -13.51 -11.11 -20.27
CA GLY A 55 -13.44 -11.13 -21.75
C GLY A 55 -13.97 -12.39 -22.45
N ARG A 56 -14.59 -13.36 -21.76
CA ARG A 56 -15.04 -14.63 -22.37
C ARG A 56 -16.50 -15.04 -22.10
N ARG A 57 -17.43 -14.08 -22.09
CA ARG A 57 -18.81 -14.34 -22.54
C ARG A 57 -18.99 -13.59 -23.85
N HIS A 58 -18.42 -14.09 -24.95
CA HIS A 58 -19.09 -15.01 -25.88
C HIS A 58 -20.54 -14.57 -26.15
N ASP A 59 -20.67 -13.62 -27.05
CA ASP A 59 -21.90 -13.26 -27.73
C ASP A 59 -22.53 -14.52 -28.38
N ARG A 60 -23.74 -14.87 -27.94
CA ARG A 60 -24.74 -15.62 -28.70
C ARG A 60 -26.13 -15.17 -28.26
#